data_AF-A0AAD9GBN9-F1
#
_entry.id   AF-A0AAD9GBN9-F1
#
_cell.length_a   1.000
_cell.length_b   1.000
_cell.length_c   1.000
_cell.angle_alpha   90.00
_cell.angle_beta   90.00
_cell.angle_gamma   90.00
#
_symmetry.space_group_name_H-M   'P 1'
#
loop_
_entity.id
_entity.type
_entity.pdbx_description
1 polymer ?
#
loop_
_entity_poly.entity_id
_entity_poly.type
_entity_poly.pdbx_seq_one_letter_code
_entity_poly.pdbx_strand_id
1 'polypeptide(L)'
;MAPSLTSEALNSTLSTQDSTPTQSPPSSCGSDDGRQEELEHLSVADTVLNDDNWIWLRQLLDPVRDAAVRSQGKVFFARLFKASDSAEVETTLSEMENWREALGNESDRRREHQLVQALFLLGYDKNMSMAR
;
A
#
# COMPACT_ATOMS: atom_id res chain seq x y z
N MET A 1 -13.80 -23.24 68.12
CA MET A 1 -12.74 -24.26 68.15
C MET A 1 -13.03 -25.30 67.09
N ALA A 2 -12.26 -25.27 66.00
CA ALA A 2 -11.98 -26.33 65.05
C ALA A 2 -10.84 -25.80 64.15
N PRO A 3 -9.66 -26.43 64.09
CA PRO A 3 -8.60 -26.03 63.16
C PRO A 3 -8.76 -26.82 61.85
N SER A 4 -8.81 -26.12 60.71
CA SER A 4 -8.73 -26.74 59.39
C SER A 4 -7.35 -26.45 58.81
N LEU A 5 -6.51 -27.48 58.79
CA LEU A 5 -5.23 -27.54 58.11
C LEU A 5 -5.48 -27.89 56.64
N THR A 6 -5.06 -27.04 55.71
CA THR A 6 -5.18 -27.29 54.27
C THR A 6 -3.80 -27.50 53.63
N SER A 7 -3.54 -28.75 53.26
CA SER A 7 -2.89 -29.25 52.03
C SER A 7 -1.49 -28.79 51.60
N GLU A 8 -0.78 -27.92 52.31
CA GLU A 8 0.61 -27.54 51.97
C GLU A 8 1.68 -28.50 52.51
N ALA A 9 1.44 -29.80 52.39
CA ALA A 9 2.45 -30.82 52.56
C ALA A 9 1.88 -32.10 52.00
N LEU A 10 2.16 -32.40 50.74
CA LEU A 10 2.45 -33.75 50.23
C LEU A 10 2.68 -33.65 48.73
N ASN A 11 3.82 -34.19 48.31
CA ASN A 11 4.23 -34.46 46.93
C ASN A 11 5.00 -33.36 46.19
N SER A 12 6.11 -32.94 46.79
CA SER A 12 7.33 -32.91 45.99
C SER A 12 7.70 -34.33 45.57
N THR A 13 8.33 -34.43 44.39
CA THR A 13 9.16 -35.54 43.89
C THR A 13 8.44 -36.61 43.07
N LEU A 14 8.70 -36.57 41.75
CA LEU A 14 9.36 -37.64 40.98
C LEU A 14 8.67 -37.95 39.63
N SER A 15 9.19 -37.39 38.53
CA SER A 15 9.58 -38.13 37.31
C SER A 15 9.69 -37.21 36.08
N THR A 16 10.94 -36.87 35.75
CA THR A 16 11.60 -37.01 34.43
C THR A 16 10.73 -37.28 33.20
N GLN A 17 10.61 -36.33 32.28
CA GLN A 17 11.03 -36.44 30.86
C GLN A 17 10.51 -35.26 30.01
N ASP A 18 11.40 -34.79 29.12
CA ASP A 18 11.18 -34.12 27.84
C ASP A 18 9.77 -33.62 27.47
N SER A 19 9.65 -32.31 27.27
CA SER A 19 9.31 -31.72 25.96
C SER A 19 9.05 -30.23 26.15
N THR A 20 10.00 -29.40 25.71
CA THR A 20 9.75 -28.00 25.38
C THR A 20 8.59 -27.92 24.37
N PRO A 21 7.46 -27.25 24.67
CA PRO A 21 6.62 -26.76 23.61
C PRO A 21 7.29 -25.47 23.11
N THR A 22 8.16 -25.62 22.12
CA THR A 22 8.52 -24.51 21.24
C THR A 22 7.20 -24.02 20.65
N GLN A 23 6.63 -22.96 21.23
CA GLN A 23 5.55 -22.21 20.60
C GLN A 23 6.12 -21.65 19.30
N SER A 24 5.90 -22.37 18.21
CA SER A 24 6.07 -21.84 16.88
C SER A 24 5.27 -20.53 16.81
N PRO A 25 5.87 -19.42 16.39
CA PRO A 25 5.12 -18.21 16.16
C PRO A 25 4.00 -18.51 15.14
N PRO A 26 2.83 -17.87 15.25
CA PRO A 26 1.79 -18.05 14.25
C PRO A 26 2.38 -17.72 12.88
N SER A 27 2.31 -18.68 11.96
CA SER A 27 2.60 -18.47 10.55
C SER A 27 1.79 -17.27 10.08
N SER A 28 2.46 -16.13 9.91
CA SER A 28 1.89 -14.91 9.35
C SER A 28 1.63 -15.16 7.87
N CYS A 29 0.47 -15.74 7.58
CA CYS A 29 -0.03 -15.94 6.24
C CYS A 29 -0.76 -14.67 5.81
N GLY A 30 -0.20 -13.96 4.82
CA GLY A 30 -0.98 -13.14 3.88
C GLY A 30 -1.30 -11.70 4.27
N SER A 31 -0.29 -10.83 4.43
CA SER A 31 -0.52 -9.38 4.36
C SER A 31 0.66 -8.55 3.86
N ASP A 32 1.80 -9.18 3.57
CA ASP A 32 3.00 -8.48 3.10
C ASP A 32 2.98 -8.19 1.59
N ASP A 33 2.18 -8.95 0.83
CA ASP A 33 2.19 -8.92 -0.64
C ASP A 33 1.79 -7.54 -1.20
N GLY A 34 0.71 -6.95 -0.68
CA GLY A 34 0.25 -5.63 -1.11
C GLY A 34 1.18 -4.48 -0.70
N ARG A 35 1.89 -4.61 0.43
CA ARG A 35 2.84 -3.59 0.91
C ARG A 35 4.13 -3.66 0.11
N GLN A 36 4.56 -4.87 -0.22
CA GLN A 36 5.73 -5.13 -1.06
C GLN A 36 5.48 -4.59 -2.48
N GLU A 37 4.32 -4.87 -3.07
CA GLU A 37 3.94 -4.35 -4.38
C GLU A 37 3.88 -2.81 -4.40
N GLU A 38 3.33 -2.18 -3.37
CA GLU A 38 3.30 -0.72 -3.24
C GLU A 38 4.71 -0.14 -3.19
N LEU A 39 5.61 -0.72 -2.39
CA LEU A 39 7.01 -0.29 -2.28
C LEU A 39 7.76 -0.40 -3.60
N GLU A 40 7.51 -1.47 -4.37
CA GLU A 40 8.09 -1.64 -5.70
C GLU A 40 7.61 -0.53 -6.65
N HIS A 41 6.32 -0.22 -6.66
CA HIS A 41 5.77 0.87 -7.46
C HIS A 41 6.34 2.24 -7.06
N LEU A 42 6.49 2.50 -5.77
CA LEU A 42 7.11 3.74 -5.27
C LEU A 42 8.56 3.87 -5.73
N SER A 43 9.35 2.78 -5.66
CA SER A 43 10.75 2.79 -6.10
C SER A 43 10.89 3.11 -7.60
N VAL A 44 9.98 2.56 -8.41
CA VAL A 44 9.93 2.79 -9.86
C VAL A 44 9.53 4.23 -10.14
N ALA A 45 8.49 4.73 -9.46
CA ALA A 45 8.05 6.11 -9.59
C ALA A 45 9.18 7.07 -9.24
N ASP A 46 9.87 6.86 -8.12
CA ASP A 46 10.98 7.74 -7.71
C ASP A 46 12.14 7.72 -8.71
N THR A 47 12.43 6.57 -9.31
CA THR A 47 13.47 6.46 -10.34
C THR A 47 13.06 7.18 -11.62
N VAL A 48 11.86 6.93 -12.13
CA VAL A 48 11.39 7.47 -13.41
C VAL A 48 11.06 8.96 -13.30
N LEU A 49 10.47 9.40 -12.18
CA LEU A 49 10.15 10.80 -11.95
C LEU A 49 11.39 11.69 -11.90
N ASN A 50 12.60 11.13 -11.71
CA ASN A 50 13.87 11.86 -11.75
C ASN A 50 14.29 12.28 -13.18
N ASP A 51 13.76 11.64 -14.22
CA ASP A 51 14.00 11.97 -15.62
C ASP A 51 13.32 13.30 -16.01
N ASP A 52 13.98 14.09 -16.85
CA ASP A 52 13.50 15.42 -17.29
C ASP A 52 12.17 15.34 -18.05
N ASN A 53 11.87 14.21 -18.71
CA ASN A 53 10.60 13.98 -19.39
C ASN A 53 9.40 14.00 -18.42
N TRP A 54 9.64 13.74 -17.14
CA TRP A 54 8.61 13.66 -16.10
C TRP A 54 8.67 14.80 -15.09
N ILE A 55 9.48 15.84 -15.35
CA ILE A 55 9.62 17.00 -14.47
C ILE A 55 8.27 17.69 -14.19
N TRP A 56 7.39 17.73 -15.19
CA TRP A 56 6.06 18.33 -15.06
C TRP A 56 5.19 17.59 -14.04
N LEU A 57 5.29 16.26 -13.97
CA LEU A 57 4.53 15.44 -13.02
C LEU A 57 5.10 15.60 -11.61
N ARG A 58 6.44 15.74 -11.49
CA ARG A 58 7.09 16.11 -10.22
C ARG A 58 6.59 17.46 -9.70
N GLN A 59 6.49 18.46 -10.59
CA GLN A 59 5.96 19.78 -10.25
C GLN A 59 4.48 19.77 -9.82
N LEU A 60 3.71 18.74 -10.19
CA LEU A 60 2.34 18.52 -9.68
C LEU A 60 2.32 17.80 -8.34
N LEU A 61 3.26 16.89 -8.09
CA LEU A 61 3.38 16.12 -6.84
C LEU A 61 3.96 16.93 -5.68
N ASP A 62 4.94 17.79 -5.93
CA ASP A 62 5.66 18.54 -4.89
C ASP A 62 4.74 19.46 -4.06
N PRO A 63 3.75 20.18 -4.64
CA PRO A 63 2.85 21.04 -3.89
C PRO A 63 1.78 20.29 -3.08
N VAL A 64 1.54 19.01 -3.36
CA VAL A 64 0.55 18.19 -2.62
C VAL A 64 1.09 17.96 -1.21
N ARG A 65 0.38 18.44 -0.19
CA ARG A 65 0.84 18.40 1.21
C ARG A 65 0.62 17.04 1.86
N ASP A 66 -0.44 16.36 1.45
CA ASP A 66 -0.83 15.07 1.99
C ASP A 66 0.11 13.98 1.44
N ALA A 67 0.91 13.39 2.33
CA ALA A 67 1.88 12.37 1.96
C ALA A 67 1.19 11.11 1.40
N ALA A 68 0.02 10.74 1.90
CA ALA A 68 -0.72 9.60 1.40
C ALA A 68 -1.20 9.84 -0.04
N VAL A 69 -1.72 11.04 -0.32
CA VAL A 69 -2.12 11.43 -1.68
C VAL A 69 -0.92 11.45 -2.62
N ARG A 70 0.23 11.98 -2.17
CA ARG A 70 1.44 12.00 -2.99
C ARG A 70 1.95 10.59 -3.30
N SER A 71 2.02 9.71 -2.31
CA SER A 71 2.41 8.31 -2.51
C SER A 71 1.44 7.58 -3.43
N GLN A 72 0.13 7.76 -3.23
CA GLN A 72 -0.88 7.15 -4.09
C GLN A 72 -0.75 7.63 -5.55
N GLY A 73 -0.51 8.93 -5.77
CA GLY A 73 -0.25 9.47 -7.11
C GLY A 73 0.98 8.86 -7.77
N LYS A 74 2.05 8.59 -7.00
CA LYS A 74 3.24 7.87 -7.50
C LYS A 74 2.94 6.42 -7.86
N VAL A 75 2.14 5.72 -7.04
CA VAL A 75 1.72 4.35 -7.33
C VAL A 75 0.92 4.28 -8.62
N PHE A 76 -0.07 5.17 -8.80
CA PHE A 76 -0.84 5.25 -10.05
C PHE A 76 0.05 5.57 -11.25
N PHE A 77 0.99 6.50 -11.11
CA PHE A 77 1.97 6.76 -12.16
C PHE A 77 2.79 5.51 -12.52
N ALA A 78 3.33 4.80 -11.52
CA ALA A 78 4.13 3.61 -11.77
C ALA A 78 3.31 2.47 -12.42
N ARG A 79 2.06 2.29 -12.01
CA ARG A 79 1.11 1.35 -12.63
C ARG A 79 0.88 1.71 -14.09
N LEU A 80 0.52 2.97 -14.38
CA LEU A 80 0.34 3.46 -15.74
C LEU A 80 1.63 3.34 -16.56
N PHE A 81 2.79 3.63 -15.98
CA PHE A 81 4.08 3.55 -16.68
C PHE A 81 4.42 2.09 -17.06
N LYS A 82 4.23 1.15 -16.13
CA LYS A 82 4.51 -0.28 -16.34
C LYS A 82 3.46 -1.02 -17.15
N ALA A 83 2.22 -0.50 -17.20
CA ALA A 83 1.12 -1.16 -17.88
C ALA A 83 1.49 -1.58 -19.31
N SER A 84 1.25 -2.84 -19.62
CA SER A 84 1.66 -3.50 -20.87
C SER A 84 0.50 -3.71 -21.83
N ASP A 85 -0.73 -3.67 -21.33
CA ASP A 85 -1.96 -3.76 -22.12
C ASP A 85 -3.02 -2.75 -21.69
N SER A 86 -4.08 -2.64 -22.50
CA SER A 86 -5.19 -1.71 -22.27
C SER A 86 -6.02 -2.07 -21.04
N ALA A 87 -6.12 -3.35 -20.68
CA ALA A 87 -6.93 -3.79 -19.55
C ALA A 87 -6.30 -3.35 -18.22
N GLU A 88 -4.97 -3.41 -18.10
CA GLU A 88 -4.22 -2.87 -16.96
C GLU A 88 -4.41 -1.35 -16.82
N VAL A 89 -4.40 -0.63 -17.94
CA VAL A 89 -4.64 0.83 -17.95
C VAL A 89 -6.07 1.15 -17.53
N GLU A 90 -7.07 0.46 -18.09
CA GLU A 90 -8.50 0.65 -17.74
C GLU A 90 -8.78 0.34 -16.27
N THR A 91 -8.17 -0.72 -15.74
CA THR A 91 -8.25 -1.07 -14.31
C THR A 91 -7.69 0.07 -13.47
N THR A 92 -6.51 0.58 -13.83
CA THR A 92 -5.87 1.69 -13.13
C THR A 92 -6.72 2.97 -13.18
N LEU A 93 -7.28 3.31 -14.35
CA LEU A 93 -8.15 4.47 -14.50
C LEU A 93 -9.42 4.37 -13.65
N SER A 94 -10.02 3.19 -13.57
CA SER A 94 -11.20 2.93 -12.74
C SER A 94 -10.90 3.10 -11.26
N GLU A 95 -9.74 2.63 -10.78
CA GLU A 95 -9.27 2.87 -9.41
C GLU A 95 -9.01 4.35 -9.13
N MET A 96 -8.47 5.08 -10.11
CA MET A 96 -8.23 6.52 -10.00
C MET A 96 -9.53 7.33 -9.88
N GLU A 97 -10.61 6.92 -10.53
CA GLU A 97 -11.92 7.57 -10.38
C GLU A 97 -12.46 7.42 -8.96
N ASN A 98 -12.38 6.22 -8.40
CA ASN A 98 -12.75 5.97 -7.00
C ASN A 98 -11.88 6.81 -6.04
N TRP A 99 -10.58 6.89 -6.32
CA TRP A 99 -9.67 7.71 -5.54
C TRP A 99 -10.00 9.21 -5.64
N ARG A 100 -10.35 9.72 -6.83
CA ARG A 100 -10.78 11.11 -7.04
C ARG A 100 -11.98 11.45 -6.16
N GLU A 101 -12.97 10.58 -6.10
CA GLU A 101 -14.18 10.77 -5.30
C GLU A 101 -13.85 10.82 -3.80
N ALA A 102 -12.91 9.97 -3.35
CA ALA A 102 -12.44 9.95 -1.97
C ALA A 102 -11.64 11.20 -1.55
N LEU A 103 -11.11 11.99 -2.48
CA LEU A 103 -10.40 13.23 -2.16
C LEU A 103 -11.34 14.33 -1.64
N GLY A 104 -12.65 14.22 -1.87
CA GLY A 104 -13.64 15.21 -1.45
C GLY A 104 -13.69 16.43 -2.37
N ASN A 105 -14.08 17.57 -1.80
CA ASN A 105 -14.40 18.77 -2.57
C ASN A 105 -13.17 19.38 -3.29
N GLU A 106 -13.34 19.70 -4.58
CA GLU A 106 -12.29 20.26 -5.43
C GLU A 106 -11.79 21.64 -4.98
N SER A 107 -12.69 22.48 -4.44
CA SER A 107 -12.31 23.84 -4.02
C SER A 107 -11.24 23.84 -2.92
N ASP A 108 -11.26 22.83 -2.07
CA ASP A 108 -10.41 22.75 -0.88
C ASP A 108 -9.11 22.00 -1.18
N ARG A 109 -9.12 21.14 -2.21
CA ARG A 109 -8.04 20.22 -2.60
C ARG A 109 -7.65 20.35 -4.06
N ARG A 110 -7.57 21.60 -4.54
CA ARG A 110 -7.33 21.91 -5.96
C ARG A 110 -6.05 21.27 -6.51
N ARG A 111 -4.99 21.16 -5.71
CA ARG A 111 -3.71 20.58 -6.14
C ARG A 111 -3.81 19.07 -6.33
N GLU A 112 -4.48 18.40 -5.40
CA GLU A 112 -4.74 16.98 -5.43
C GLU A 112 -5.62 16.62 -6.63
N HIS A 113 -6.67 17.40 -6.88
CA HIS A 113 -7.53 17.23 -8.07
C HIS A 113 -6.78 17.48 -9.38
N GLN A 114 -5.89 18.47 -9.44
CA GLN A 114 -5.02 18.68 -10.60
C GLN A 114 -4.08 17.50 -10.87
N LEU A 115 -3.50 16.92 -9.80
CA LEU A 115 -2.67 15.72 -9.91
C LEU A 115 -3.47 14.55 -10.47
N VAL A 116 -4.66 14.28 -9.94
CA VAL A 116 -5.52 13.19 -10.41
C VAL A 116 -5.91 13.39 -11.87
N GLN A 117 -6.32 14.60 -12.24
CA GLN A 117 -6.68 14.93 -13.62
C GLN A 117 -5.51 14.69 -14.58
N ALA A 118 -4.31 15.11 -14.22
CA ALA A 118 -3.13 14.95 -15.07
C ALA A 118 -2.75 13.46 -15.25
N LEU A 119 -2.79 12.68 -14.17
CA LEU A 119 -2.55 11.24 -14.22
C LEU A 119 -3.64 10.51 -15.02
N PHE A 120 -4.91 10.92 -14.90
CA PHE A 120 -6.01 10.33 -15.65
C PHE A 120 -5.85 10.60 -17.15
N LEU A 121 -5.48 11.82 -17.55
CA LEU A 121 -5.19 12.16 -18.94
C LEU A 121 -4.00 11.38 -19.50
N LEU A 122 -2.95 11.20 -18.69
CA LEU A 122 -1.80 10.37 -19.05
C LEU A 122 -2.22 8.91 -19.30
N GLY A 123 -3.03 8.34 -18.42
CA GLY A 123 -3.54 6.98 -18.58
C GLY A 123 -4.45 6.84 -19.81
N TYR A 124 -5.33 7.83 -20.04
CA TYR A 124 -6.19 7.83 -21.22
C TYR A 124 -5.40 7.91 -22.53
N ASP A 125 -4.40 8.80 -22.61
CA ASP A 125 -3.50 8.90 -23.77
C ASP A 125 -2.76 7.58 -24.02
N LYS A 126 -2.24 6.95 -22.96
CA LYS A 126 -1.60 5.63 -23.05
C LYS A 126 -2.58 4.56 -23.56
N ASN A 127 -3.80 4.50 -23.02
CA ASN A 127 -4.81 3.53 -23.46
C ASN A 127 -5.13 3.71 -24.95
N MET A 128 -5.29 4.96 -25.40
CA MET A 128 -5.55 5.29 -26.80
C MET A 128 -4.36 4.96 -27.72
N SER A 129 -3.14 5.01 -27.21
CA SER A 129 -1.93 4.61 -27.96
C SER A 129 -1.83 3.10 -28.15
N MET A 130 -2.39 2.30 -27.22
CA MET A 130 -2.38 0.84 -27.25
C MET A 130 -3.50 0.25 -28.10
N ALA A 131 -4.63 0.96 -28.23
CA ALA A 131 -5.76 0.53 -29.06
C ALA A 131 -5.52 0.69 -30.58
N ARG A 132 -4.33 1.14 -30.99
CA ARG A 132 -3.91 1.32 -32.38
C ARG A 132 -3.00 0.20 -32.84
#